data_AF-A0A2N6ALR1-F1
#
_entry.id   AF-A0A2N6ALR1-F1
#
_cell.length_a   1.000
_cell.length_b   1.000
_cell.length_c   1.000
_cell.angle_alpha   90.00
_cell.angle_beta   90.00
_cell.angle_gamma   90.00
#
_symmetry.space_group_name_H-M   'P 1'
#
loop_
_entity.id
_entity.type
_entity.pdbx_description
1 polymer ?
#
loop_
_entity_poly.entity_id
_entity_poly.type
_entity_poly.pdbx_seq_one_letter_code
_entity_poly.pdbx_strand_id
1 'polypeptide(L)'
;MPWAANSLITTVLGLAGIFLALAIFVQIIQEMWKHLASSKGRAFTNALADFLGPISRQLMRPGNLLDLRTRGPFQLRRLRPNGLLLPMSKTALVDGLERTLQPWAQRALEALRTEEKIAAVSSDDAAGEDPAQFCSNHWMSFLKELGEAEKGSPGYQGAKDILSFLTDWNHSHIPGDDTGSQLGKITPSGTVEASAMLIAFRREFLPHVDDVENNYGQLIRNFDYLYERRNARQTFLIALLVAVLFNLPIDRLWNSASQLSSEEAVSIAEQYMDIYQRSTDTTRKADPKMEKLADSARVVLTDALATIKHSEGDRDDDLTTVFNMQPEWDLFSWGALLYLFLCLITALLISFGAPFWNDLASALLRVQKKKRVELTMEINRDA
;
A
#
# COMPACT_ATOMS: atom_id res chain seq x y z
N MET A 1 26.44 41.50 18.78
CA MET A 1 26.23 40.12 19.29
C MET A 1 26.21 39.07 18.15
N PRO A 2 27.25 38.95 17.29
CA PRO A 2 27.28 37.95 16.22
C PRO A 2 27.50 36.48 16.69
N TRP A 3 27.94 36.31 17.93
CA TRP A 3 28.33 35.03 18.54
C TRP A 3 27.12 34.21 19.01
N ALA A 4 26.10 34.86 19.59
CA ALA A 4 24.86 34.19 20.00
C ALA A 4 24.06 33.62 18.81
N ALA A 5 23.97 34.36 17.70
CA ALA A 5 23.25 33.91 16.51
C ALA A 5 23.92 32.71 15.81
N ASN A 6 25.25 32.60 15.88
CA ASN A 6 25.97 31.43 15.37
C ASN A 6 25.68 30.18 16.21
N SER A 7 25.57 30.31 17.53
CA SER A 7 25.26 29.17 18.40
C SER A 7 23.90 28.54 18.07
N LEU A 8 22.85 29.35 17.91
CA LEU A 8 21.50 28.85 17.65
C LEU A 8 21.41 28.11 16.30
N ILE A 9 21.97 28.68 15.22
CA ILE A 9 21.93 28.06 13.89
C ILE A 9 22.67 26.71 13.91
N THR A 10 23.83 26.66 14.58
CA THR A 10 24.59 25.43 14.75
C THR A 10 23.81 24.38 15.54
N THR A 11 23.20 24.77 16.66
CA THR A 11 22.36 23.86 17.47
C THR A 11 21.19 23.31 16.65
N VAL A 12 20.46 24.17 15.91
CA VAL A 12 19.33 23.73 15.09
C VAL A 12 19.79 22.82 13.95
N LEU A 13 20.95 23.09 13.34
CA LEU A 13 21.53 22.23 12.31
C LEU A 13 21.91 20.85 12.87
N GLY A 14 22.59 20.81 14.01
CA GLY A 14 22.93 19.56 14.70
C GLY A 14 21.68 18.76 15.07
N LEU A 15 20.66 19.44 15.60
CA LEU A 15 19.37 18.84 15.93
C LEU A 15 18.66 18.29 14.68
N ALA A 16 18.69 19.02 13.56
CA ALA A 16 18.13 18.55 12.29
C ALA A 16 18.87 17.31 11.76
N GLY A 17 20.20 17.27 11.88
CA GLY A 17 21.00 16.09 11.54
C GLY A 17 20.66 14.86 12.40
N ILE A 18 20.54 15.04 13.72
CA ILE A 18 20.14 13.98 14.64
C ILE A 18 18.73 13.46 14.31
N PHE A 19 17.76 14.35 14.09
CA PHE A 19 16.40 13.96 13.73
C PHE A 19 16.33 13.27 12.36
N LEU A 20 17.15 13.70 11.38
CA LEU A 20 17.27 13.03 10.10
C LEU A 20 17.75 11.59 10.28
N ALA A 21 18.80 11.37 11.08
CA ALA A 21 19.31 10.04 11.40
C ALA A 21 18.23 9.14 12.04
N LEU A 22 17.54 9.65 13.06
CA LEU A 22 16.47 8.93 13.75
C LEU A 22 15.28 8.63 12.81
N ALA A 23 14.92 9.57 11.93
CA ALA A 23 13.86 9.37 10.96
C ALA A 23 14.22 8.29 9.92
N ILE A 24 15.46 8.27 9.42
CA ILE A 24 15.96 7.20 8.54
C ILE A 24 15.87 5.85 9.26
N PHE A 25 16.32 5.79 10.51
CA PHE A 25 16.29 4.56 11.30
C PHE A 25 14.86 4.03 11.51
N VAL A 26 13.93 4.91 11.92
CA VAL A 26 12.51 4.56 12.07
C VAL A 26 11.91 4.11 10.74
N GLN A 27 12.25 4.76 9.63
CA GLN A 27 11.78 4.36 8.30
C GLN A 27 12.26 2.95 7.93
N ILE A 28 13.51 2.60 8.25
CA ILE A 28 14.01 1.24 7.98
C ILE A 28 13.25 0.21 8.82
N ILE A 29 13.07 0.43 10.13
CA ILE A 29 12.27 -0.47 10.98
C ILE A 29 10.84 -0.60 10.44
N GLN A 30 10.25 0.51 10.00
CA GLN A 30 8.92 0.53 9.43
C GLN A 30 8.84 -0.31 8.15
N GLU A 31 9.80 -0.21 7.24
CA GLU A 31 9.85 -1.03 6.03
C GLU A 31 10.05 -2.51 6.35
N MET A 32 10.93 -2.84 7.31
CA MET A 32 11.07 -4.21 7.80
C MET A 32 9.74 -4.74 8.36
N TRP A 33 9.04 -3.92 9.14
CA TRP A 33 7.73 -4.27 9.70
C TRP A 33 6.66 -4.45 8.62
N LYS A 34 6.62 -3.58 7.61
CA LYS A 34 5.71 -3.70 6.45
C LYS A 34 5.94 -5.04 5.74
N HIS A 35 7.21 -5.42 5.56
CA HIS A 35 7.58 -6.69 4.94
C HIS A 35 7.12 -7.90 5.78
N LEU A 36 7.32 -7.84 7.10
CA LEU A 36 6.95 -8.91 8.04
C LEU A 36 5.44 -9.07 8.21
N ALA A 37 4.70 -7.96 8.26
CA ALA A 37 3.29 -7.93 8.62
C ALA A 37 2.33 -8.01 7.41
N SER A 38 2.85 -7.97 6.17
CA SER A 38 2.04 -7.83 4.94
C SER A 38 1.03 -6.69 5.04
N SER A 39 1.47 -5.54 5.56
CA SER A 39 0.59 -4.41 5.92
C SER A 39 -0.23 -3.91 4.73
N LYS A 40 0.38 -3.83 3.55
CA LYS A 40 -0.26 -3.37 2.30
C LYS A 40 -1.40 -4.29 1.87
N GLY A 41 -1.17 -5.60 1.91
CA GLY A 41 -2.20 -6.57 1.56
C GLY A 41 -3.40 -6.50 2.49
N ARG A 42 -3.16 -6.43 3.81
CA ARG A 42 -4.23 -6.26 4.81
C ARG A 42 -5.00 -4.95 4.67
N ALA A 43 -4.32 -3.85 4.36
CA ALA A 43 -4.99 -2.57 4.11
C ALA A 43 -5.89 -2.66 2.87
N PHE A 44 -5.42 -3.30 1.80
CA PHE A 44 -6.20 -3.50 0.58
C PHE A 44 -7.40 -4.44 0.82
N THR A 45 -7.23 -5.54 1.57
CA THR A 45 -8.37 -6.42 1.90
C THR A 45 -9.43 -5.71 2.72
N ASN A 46 -9.03 -4.83 3.64
CA ASN A 46 -9.97 -4.02 4.42
C ASN A 46 -10.69 -3.00 3.55
N ALA A 47 -9.95 -2.27 2.70
CA ALA A 47 -10.55 -1.32 1.75
C ALA A 47 -11.54 -2.02 0.81
N LEU A 48 -11.18 -3.22 0.34
CA LEU A 48 -12.05 -4.04 -0.49
C LEU A 48 -13.29 -4.53 0.27
N ALA A 49 -13.16 -4.87 1.55
CA ALA A 49 -14.28 -5.27 2.39
C ALA A 49 -15.24 -4.11 2.68
N ASP A 50 -14.71 -2.91 2.87
CA ASP A 50 -15.52 -1.70 3.06
C ASP A 50 -16.23 -1.31 1.75
N PHE A 51 -15.58 -1.53 0.60
CA PHE A 51 -16.11 -1.19 -0.72
C PHE A 51 -17.12 -2.21 -1.27
N LEU A 52 -16.80 -3.51 -1.23
CA LEU A 52 -17.65 -4.59 -1.77
C LEU A 52 -18.58 -5.23 -0.73
N GLY A 53 -18.44 -4.86 0.54
CA GLY A 53 -19.19 -5.49 1.62
C GLY A 53 -18.92 -7.00 1.71
N PRO A 54 -19.96 -7.85 1.89
CA PRO A 54 -19.81 -9.29 2.08
C PRO A 54 -19.15 -10.04 0.90
N ILE A 55 -19.27 -9.52 -0.32
CA ILE A 55 -18.74 -10.16 -1.54
C ILE A 55 -17.21 -10.25 -1.49
N SER A 56 -16.55 -9.25 -0.86
CA SER A 56 -15.11 -9.29 -0.61
C SER A 56 -14.64 -10.58 0.06
N ARG A 57 -15.44 -11.15 0.98
CA ARG A 57 -15.07 -12.39 1.68
C ARG A 57 -15.15 -13.61 0.77
N GLN A 58 -16.04 -13.58 -0.23
CA GLN A 58 -16.15 -14.64 -1.23
C GLN A 58 -14.94 -14.62 -2.17
N LEU A 59 -14.48 -13.44 -2.58
CA LEU A 59 -13.23 -13.27 -3.32
C LEU A 59 -12.01 -13.84 -2.58
N MET A 60 -11.98 -13.69 -1.26
CA MET A 60 -10.87 -14.15 -0.41
C MET A 60 -10.93 -15.64 -0.08
N ARG A 61 -11.96 -16.38 -0.51
CA ARG A 61 -12.03 -17.83 -0.28
C ARG A 61 -10.92 -18.53 -1.07
N PRO A 62 -10.21 -19.50 -0.48
CA PRO A 62 -9.20 -20.28 -1.19
C PRO A 62 -9.79 -20.90 -2.46
N GLY A 63 -9.17 -20.64 -3.61
CA GLY A 63 -9.57 -21.19 -4.91
C GLY A 63 -10.22 -20.19 -5.87
N ASN A 64 -10.94 -19.18 -5.36
CA ASN A 64 -11.63 -18.19 -6.22
C ASN A 64 -10.64 -17.23 -6.89
N LEU A 65 -9.68 -16.75 -6.11
CA LEU A 65 -8.49 -16.08 -6.60
C LEU A 65 -7.30 -16.81 -6.01
N LEU A 66 -6.81 -17.83 -6.73
CA LEU A 66 -5.57 -18.54 -6.43
C LEU A 66 -4.42 -17.56 -6.15
N ASP A 67 -4.50 -16.38 -6.76
CA ASP A 67 -3.51 -15.32 -6.70
C ASP A 67 -3.67 -14.34 -5.53
N LEU A 68 -4.81 -14.29 -4.82
CA LEU A 68 -5.04 -13.34 -3.72
C LEU A 68 -4.51 -13.82 -2.36
N ARG A 69 -3.40 -14.55 -2.37
CA ARG A 69 -2.79 -14.99 -1.10
C ARG A 69 -1.99 -13.86 -0.48
N THR A 70 -2.62 -13.09 0.41
CA THR A 70 -1.91 -12.21 1.33
C THR A 70 -0.91 -13.04 2.15
N ARG A 71 0.36 -12.61 2.22
CA ARG A 71 1.34 -13.26 3.09
C ARG A 71 0.84 -13.27 4.53
N GLY A 72 0.90 -14.43 5.18
CA GLY A 72 0.75 -14.49 6.62
C GLY A 72 1.86 -13.70 7.32
N PRO A 73 1.63 -13.20 8.54
CA PRO A 73 2.68 -12.52 9.29
C PRO A 73 3.86 -13.49 9.52
N PHE A 74 5.09 -12.97 9.47
CA PHE A 74 6.34 -13.71 9.78
C PHE A 74 6.72 -14.87 8.85
N GLN A 75 6.21 -14.90 7.61
CA GLN A 75 6.62 -15.90 6.61
C GLN A 75 7.97 -15.56 5.94
N LEU A 76 9.05 -15.57 6.73
CA LEU A 76 10.41 -15.19 6.31
C LEU A 76 11.05 -16.11 5.24
N ARG A 77 10.57 -17.36 5.10
CA ARG A 77 11.25 -18.43 4.33
C ARG A 77 10.56 -18.87 3.03
N ARG A 78 9.43 -18.29 2.62
CA ARG A 78 8.79 -18.65 1.33
C ARG A 78 9.28 -17.76 0.19
N LEU A 79 10.04 -18.36 -0.72
CA LEU A 79 10.84 -17.74 -1.78
C LEU A 79 10.07 -17.01 -2.90
N ARG A 80 8.74 -17.09 -2.94
CA ARG A 80 7.82 -16.21 -3.67
C ARG A 80 6.41 -16.73 -3.39
N PRO A 81 5.46 -15.94 -2.87
CA PRO A 81 4.07 -16.33 -3.02
C PRO A 81 3.76 -16.31 -4.53
N ASN A 82 3.29 -17.43 -5.08
CA ASN A 82 2.71 -17.49 -6.43
C ASN A 82 1.35 -16.76 -6.44
N GLY A 83 1.33 -15.48 -6.07
CA GLY A 83 0.11 -14.70 -5.99
C GLY A 83 0.31 -13.25 -6.40
N LEU A 84 -0.77 -12.63 -6.88
CA LEU A 84 -0.87 -11.23 -7.25
C LEU A 84 -0.43 -10.36 -6.07
N LEU A 85 0.51 -9.46 -6.33
CA LEU A 85 0.89 -8.42 -5.40
C LEU A 85 -0.27 -7.43 -5.31
N LEU A 86 -0.78 -7.19 -4.10
CA LEU A 86 -1.80 -6.16 -3.87
C LEU A 86 -1.16 -4.75 -3.92
N PRO A 87 -1.85 -3.73 -4.45
CA PRO A 87 -3.21 -3.76 -5.00
C PRO A 87 -3.28 -4.45 -6.36
N MET A 88 -4.40 -5.12 -6.64
CA MET A 88 -4.68 -5.69 -7.96
C MET A 88 -4.93 -4.59 -8.98
N SER A 89 -4.81 -4.87 -10.28
CA SER A 89 -5.33 -3.96 -11.32
C SER A 89 -6.85 -4.01 -11.37
N LYS A 90 -7.48 -2.98 -11.96
CA LYS A 90 -8.92 -2.94 -12.23
C LYS A 90 -9.39 -4.21 -12.96
N THR A 91 -8.70 -4.58 -14.03
CA THR A 91 -8.99 -5.77 -14.84
C THR A 91 -8.92 -7.06 -14.03
N ALA A 92 -7.83 -7.26 -13.26
CA ALA A 92 -7.66 -8.45 -12.45
C ALA A 92 -8.73 -8.56 -11.35
N LEU A 93 -9.19 -7.44 -10.79
CA LEU A 93 -10.25 -7.42 -9.78
C LEU A 93 -11.61 -7.77 -10.40
N VAL A 94 -11.93 -7.19 -11.57
CA VAL A 94 -13.14 -7.50 -12.33
C VAL A 94 -13.18 -8.98 -12.71
N ASP A 95 -12.09 -9.51 -13.30
CA ASP A 95 -11.99 -10.94 -13.64
C ASP A 95 -12.12 -11.84 -12.41
N GLY A 96 -11.54 -11.41 -11.28
CA GLY A 96 -11.65 -12.10 -10.01
C GLY A 96 -13.08 -12.17 -9.47
N LEU A 97 -13.85 -11.10 -9.64
CA LEU A 97 -15.26 -11.02 -9.24
C LEU A 97 -16.16 -11.85 -10.14
N GLU A 98 -15.94 -11.83 -11.44
CA GLU A 98 -16.69 -12.65 -12.38
C GLU A 98 -16.49 -14.15 -12.09
N ARG A 99 -15.31 -14.56 -11.62
CA ARG A 99 -15.06 -15.94 -11.15
C ARG A 99 -15.81 -16.32 -9.87
N THR A 100 -16.42 -15.37 -9.17
CA THR A 100 -17.29 -15.67 -8.02
C THR A 100 -18.74 -15.98 -8.42
N LEU A 101 -19.08 -15.83 -9.71
CA LEU A 101 -20.40 -16.16 -10.24
C LEU A 101 -20.75 -17.64 -10.06
N GLN A 102 -22.06 -17.93 -10.12
CA GLN A 102 -22.52 -19.30 -10.29
C GLN A 102 -22.05 -19.88 -11.64
N PRO A 103 -21.83 -21.20 -11.74
CA PRO A 103 -21.25 -21.82 -12.93
C PRO A 103 -21.96 -21.49 -14.24
N TRP A 104 -23.30 -21.47 -14.23
CA TRP A 104 -24.09 -21.12 -15.42
C TRP A 104 -23.87 -19.66 -15.86
N ALA A 105 -23.79 -18.72 -14.92
CA ALA A 105 -23.53 -17.32 -15.22
C ALA A 105 -22.11 -17.11 -15.74
N GLN A 106 -21.13 -17.86 -15.24
CA GLN A 106 -19.75 -17.85 -15.78
C GLN A 106 -19.73 -18.30 -17.24
N ARG A 107 -20.40 -19.41 -17.57
CA ARG A 107 -20.49 -19.92 -18.95
C ARG A 107 -21.17 -18.93 -19.88
N ALA A 108 -22.29 -18.34 -19.44
CA ALA A 108 -22.99 -17.32 -20.22
C ALA A 108 -22.09 -16.11 -20.50
N LEU A 109 -21.40 -15.62 -19.48
CA LEU A 109 -20.47 -14.50 -19.60
C LEU A 109 -19.31 -14.78 -20.55
N GLU A 110 -18.71 -15.98 -20.48
CA GLU A 110 -17.64 -16.41 -21.39
C GLU A 110 -18.13 -16.53 -22.84
N ALA A 111 -19.34 -17.07 -23.02
CA ALA A 111 -19.96 -17.17 -24.33
C ALA A 111 -20.26 -15.78 -24.92
N LEU A 112 -20.85 -14.86 -24.14
CA LEU A 112 -21.10 -13.47 -24.56
C LEU A 112 -19.81 -12.71 -24.90
N ARG A 113 -18.73 -12.90 -24.14
CA ARG A 113 -17.42 -12.31 -24.44
C ARG A 113 -16.82 -12.84 -25.73
N THR A 114 -17.06 -14.11 -26.04
CA THR A 114 -16.60 -14.72 -27.28
C THR A 114 -17.37 -14.13 -28.46
N GLU A 115 -18.69 -13.96 -28.34
CA GLU A 115 -19.50 -13.28 -29.34
C GLU A 115 -19.06 -11.82 -29.54
N GLU A 116 -18.83 -11.07 -28.46
CA GLU A 116 -18.38 -9.68 -28.55
C GLU A 116 -17.04 -9.55 -29.28
N LYS A 117 -16.08 -10.44 -29.00
CA LYS A 117 -14.78 -10.46 -29.69
C LYS A 117 -14.92 -10.79 -31.18
N ILE A 118 -15.78 -11.74 -31.53
CA ILE A 118 -16.04 -12.09 -32.94
C ILE A 118 -16.69 -10.91 -33.66
N ALA A 119 -17.71 -10.30 -33.04
CA ALA A 119 -18.39 -9.12 -33.59
C ALA A 119 -17.43 -7.94 -33.82
N ALA A 120 -16.49 -7.71 -32.90
CA ALA A 120 -15.48 -6.65 -33.02
C ALA A 120 -14.44 -6.90 -34.12
N VAL A 121 -14.11 -8.16 -34.43
CA VAL A 121 -13.21 -8.48 -35.55
C VAL A 121 -13.96 -8.36 -36.88
N SER A 122 -15.22 -8.80 -36.94
CA SER A 122 -16.05 -8.74 -38.14
C SER A 122 -16.39 -7.32 -38.59
N SER A 123 -16.44 -6.33 -37.67
CA SER A 123 -16.71 -4.94 -38.03
C SER A 123 -15.60 -4.28 -38.84
N ASP A 124 -14.36 -4.77 -38.77
CA ASP A 124 -13.21 -4.16 -39.45
C ASP A 124 -13.04 -4.67 -40.90
N ASP A 125 -13.48 -5.91 -41.20
CA ASP A 125 -13.25 -6.56 -42.50
C ASP A 125 -14.48 -6.61 -43.42
N ALA A 126 -15.70 -6.40 -42.91
CA ALA A 126 -16.94 -6.61 -43.67
C ALA A 126 -17.45 -5.33 -44.35
N ALA A 127 -16.90 -5.00 -45.52
CA ALA A 127 -17.41 -3.93 -46.39
C ALA A 127 -18.65 -4.31 -47.23
N GLY A 128 -19.41 -5.37 -46.89
CA GLY A 128 -20.55 -5.75 -47.74
C GLY A 128 -21.44 -6.92 -47.32
N GLU A 129 -21.17 -7.62 -46.21
CA GLU A 129 -22.08 -8.65 -45.68
C GLU A 129 -22.56 -8.24 -44.29
N ASP A 130 -23.86 -8.34 -44.03
CA ASP A 130 -24.53 -7.87 -42.81
C ASP A 130 -24.03 -8.70 -41.60
N PRO A 131 -23.11 -8.18 -40.77
CA PRO A 131 -22.40 -8.97 -39.77
C PRO A 131 -23.30 -9.39 -38.60
N ALA A 132 -24.51 -8.83 -38.51
CA ALA A 132 -25.44 -9.05 -37.40
C ALA A 132 -26.14 -10.42 -37.43
N GLN A 133 -25.98 -11.23 -38.47
CA GLN A 133 -26.85 -12.39 -38.70
C GLN A 133 -26.29 -13.76 -38.29
N PHE A 134 -25.00 -13.86 -37.92
CA PHE A 134 -24.39 -15.13 -37.57
C PHE A 134 -24.01 -15.19 -36.08
N CYS A 135 -24.74 -16.00 -35.32
CA CYS A 135 -24.30 -16.43 -33.98
C CYS A 135 -23.14 -17.41 -34.13
N SER A 136 -22.10 -17.30 -33.29
CA SER A 136 -21.02 -18.27 -33.36
C SER A 136 -21.45 -19.67 -32.90
N ASN A 137 -20.70 -20.69 -33.32
CA ASN A 137 -20.89 -22.07 -32.86
C ASN A 137 -20.74 -22.19 -31.33
N HIS A 138 -19.95 -21.32 -30.70
CA HIS A 138 -19.76 -21.32 -29.24
C HIS A 138 -21.05 -20.88 -28.53
N TRP A 139 -21.71 -19.82 -29.01
CA TRP A 139 -23.00 -19.38 -28.48
C TRP A 139 -24.09 -20.44 -28.68
N MET A 140 -24.17 -21.04 -29.87
CA MET A 140 -25.13 -22.10 -30.15
C MET A 140 -24.92 -23.34 -29.25
N SER A 141 -23.67 -23.70 -28.97
CA SER A 141 -23.35 -24.78 -28.02
C SER A 141 -23.82 -24.44 -26.60
N PHE A 142 -23.55 -23.22 -26.15
CA PHE A 142 -24.01 -22.74 -24.84
C PHE A 142 -25.54 -22.76 -24.72
N LEU A 143 -26.27 -22.25 -25.72
CA LEU A 143 -27.74 -22.26 -25.72
C LEU A 143 -28.32 -23.68 -25.70
N LYS A 144 -27.69 -24.61 -26.41
CA LYS A 144 -28.08 -26.02 -26.40
C LYS A 144 -27.88 -26.64 -25.01
N GLU A 145 -26.70 -26.47 -24.42
CA GLU A 145 -26.41 -26.96 -23.07
C GLU A 145 -27.38 -26.37 -22.04
N LEU A 146 -27.67 -25.07 -22.13
CA LEU A 146 -28.63 -24.40 -21.26
C LEU A 146 -30.03 -25.01 -21.39
N GLY A 147 -30.46 -25.29 -22.63
CA GLY A 147 -31.72 -25.95 -22.91
C GLY A 147 -31.83 -27.37 -22.35
N GLU A 148 -30.73 -28.12 -22.37
CA GLU A 148 -30.62 -29.49 -21.87
C GLU A 148 -30.47 -29.57 -20.34
N ALA A 149 -30.38 -28.43 -19.63
CA ALA A 149 -30.23 -28.41 -18.18
C ALA A 149 -31.41 -29.11 -17.49
N GLU A 150 -31.10 -30.18 -16.74
CA GLU A 150 -32.10 -31.04 -16.11
C GLU A 150 -32.67 -30.45 -14.82
N LYS A 151 -33.98 -30.61 -14.60
CA LYS A 151 -34.67 -30.20 -13.39
C LYS A 151 -34.13 -30.95 -12.18
N GLY A 152 -33.64 -30.20 -11.20
CA GLY A 152 -33.03 -30.75 -9.98
C GLY A 152 -31.52 -30.89 -10.05
N SER A 153 -30.89 -30.63 -11.21
CA SER A 153 -29.43 -30.54 -11.31
C SER A 153 -28.89 -29.35 -10.49
N PRO A 154 -27.65 -29.45 -9.94
CA PRO A 154 -27.00 -28.33 -9.28
C PRO A 154 -26.91 -27.11 -10.20
N GLY A 155 -27.47 -25.97 -9.76
CA GLY A 155 -27.48 -24.73 -10.55
C GLY A 155 -28.63 -24.61 -11.55
N TYR A 156 -29.59 -25.53 -11.58
CA TYR A 156 -30.78 -25.44 -12.44
C TYR A 156 -31.55 -24.12 -12.27
N GLN A 157 -31.60 -23.56 -11.06
CA GLN A 157 -32.21 -22.24 -10.85
C GLN A 157 -31.43 -21.13 -11.58
N GLY A 158 -30.10 -21.12 -11.49
CA GLY A 158 -29.28 -20.17 -12.24
C GLY A 158 -29.43 -20.32 -13.75
N ALA A 159 -29.59 -21.55 -14.25
CA ALA A 159 -29.93 -21.80 -15.66
C ALA A 159 -31.29 -21.18 -16.05
N LYS A 160 -32.31 -21.31 -15.19
CA LYS A 160 -33.62 -20.67 -15.39
C LYS A 160 -33.52 -19.15 -15.41
N ASP A 161 -32.76 -18.58 -14.49
CA ASP A 161 -32.60 -17.12 -14.39
C ASP A 161 -31.94 -16.59 -15.68
N ILE A 162 -30.91 -17.28 -16.19
CA ILE A 162 -30.27 -16.93 -17.46
C ILE A 162 -31.23 -17.11 -18.65
N LEU A 163 -32.02 -18.19 -18.68
CA LEU A 163 -33.02 -18.37 -19.72
C LEU A 163 -34.01 -17.19 -19.74
N SER A 164 -34.51 -16.77 -18.57
CA SER A 164 -35.38 -15.60 -18.46
C SER A 164 -34.73 -14.36 -19.07
N PHE A 165 -33.47 -14.07 -18.68
CA PHE A 165 -32.70 -12.97 -19.26
C PHE A 165 -32.58 -13.06 -20.78
N LEU A 166 -32.27 -14.24 -21.33
CA LEU A 166 -32.16 -14.44 -22.78
C LEU A 166 -33.50 -14.20 -23.49
N THR A 167 -34.61 -14.65 -22.90
CA THR A 167 -35.96 -14.44 -23.42
C THR A 167 -36.33 -12.95 -23.42
N ASP A 168 -35.95 -12.20 -22.38
CA ASP A 168 -36.11 -10.73 -22.33
C ASP A 168 -35.30 -10.03 -23.42
N TRP A 169 -34.20 -10.65 -23.86
CA TRP A 169 -33.39 -10.26 -25.02
C TRP A 169 -33.81 -10.96 -26.32
N ASN A 170 -35.11 -11.20 -26.50
CA ASN A 170 -35.73 -11.71 -27.72
C ASN A 170 -35.26 -13.10 -28.19
N HIS A 171 -34.61 -13.90 -27.35
CA HIS A 171 -34.34 -15.30 -27.68
C HIS A 171 -35.65 -16.09 -27.62
N SER A 172 -35.89 -16.91 -28.65
CA SER A 172 -37.10 -17.74 -28.70
C SER A 172 -36.91 -18.98 -27.84
N HIS A 173 -37.83 -19.22 -26.91
CA HIS A 173 -37.84 -20.39 -26.04
C HIS A 173 -39.02 -21.30 -26.37
N ILE A 174 -38.72 -22.56 -26.68
CA ILE A 174 -39.71 -23.63 -26.84
C ILE A 174 -39.54 -24.52 -25.61
N PRO A 175 -40.52 -24.55 -24.68
CA PRO A 175 -40.46 -25.41 -23.50
C PRO A 175 -40.18 -26.87 -23.86
N GLY A 176 -39.45 -27.57 -22.99
CA GLY A 176 -39.22 -29.00 -23.13
C GLY A 176 -40.50 -29.83 -23.00
N ASP A 177 -40.36 -31.14 -23.12
CA ASP A 177 -41.45 -32.14 -23.04
C ASP A 177 -42.35 -31.91 -21.81
N ASP A 178 -43.62 -32.35 -21.86
CA ASP A 178 -44.66 -32.06 -20.85
C ASP A 178 -44.26 -32.45 -19.41
N THR A 179 -43.26 -33.32 -19.27
CA THR A 179 -42.67 -33.73 -17.99
C THR A 179 -41.86 -32.63 -17.29
N GLY A 180 -41.47 -31.56 -18.00
CA GLY A 180 -40.67 -30.45 -17.48
C GLY A 180 -39.29 -30.89 -16.97
N SER A 181 -38.75 -31.96 -17.55
CA SER A 181 -37.46 -32.54 -17.17
C SER A 181 -36.27 -31.65 -17.56
N GLN A 182 -36.40 -30.88 -18.64
CA GLN A 182 -35.38 -29.98 -19.18
C GLN A 182 -35.95 -28.57 -19.41
N LEU A 183 -35.08 -27.58 -19.62
CA LEU A 183 -35.53 -26.22 -19.93
C LEU A 183 -36.18 -26.12 -21.32
N GLY A 184 -35.69 -26.88 -22.31
CA GLY A 184 -36.25 -26.91 -23.66
C GLY A 184 -35.33 -26.30 -24.70
N LYS A 185 -35.82 -26.04 -25.91
CA LYS A 185 -35.00 -25.52 -27.01
C LYS A 185 -34.95 -23.99 -26.97
N ILE A 186 -33.74 -23.44 -26.98
CA ILE A 186 -33.49 -21.99 -27.02
C ILE A 186 -32.92 -21.65 -28.39
N THR A 187 -33.51 -20.68 -29.08
CA THR A 187 -33.07 -20.21 -30.40
C THR A 187 -32.65 -18.75 -30.29
N PRO A 188 -31.49 -18.35 -30.83
CA PRO A 188 -31.03 -16.96 -30.75
C PRO A 188 -31.96 -16.00 -31.47
N SER A 189 -31.95 -14.74 -31.03
CA SER A 189 -32.56 -13.65 -31.80
C SER A 189 -31.83 -13.48 -33.14
N GLY A 190 -32.55 -13.07 -34.18
CA GLY A 190 -31.97 -12.90 -35.53
C GLY A 190 -30.85 -11.86 -35.62
N THR A 191 -30.76 -10.96 -34.64
CA THR A 191 -29.63 -10.06 -34.41
C THR A 191 -29.22 -10.15 -32.94
N VAL A 192 -27.95 -10.46 -32.67
CA VAL A 192 -27.39 -10.50 -31.31
C VAL A 192 -26.46 -9.30 -31.15
N GLU A 193 -26.91 -8.27 -30.45
CA GLU A 193 -26.05 -7.15 -30.03
C GLU A 193 -25.19 -7.59 -28.85
N ALA A 194 -24.16 -8.39 -29.10
CA ALA A 194 -23.36 -9.07 -28.08
C ALA A 194 -22.80 -8.13 -27.00
N SER A 195 -22.32 -6.93 -27.40
CA SER A 195 -21.81 -5.94 -26.44
C SER A 195 -22.91 -5.37 -25.55
N ALA A 196 -24.07 -5.02 -26.11
CA ALA A 196 -25.21 -4.52 -25.35
C ALA A 196 -25.76 -5.58 -24.39
N MET A 197 -25.84 -6.83 -24.86
CA MET A 197 -26.26 -7.98 -24.07
C MET A 197 -25.26 -8.30 -22.95
N LEU A 198 -23.94 -8.20 -23.22
CA LEU A 198 -22.90 -8.37 -22.20
C LEU A 198 -23.01 -7.32 -21.09
N ILE A 199 -23.22 -6.05 -21.45
CA ILE A 199 -23.42 -4.96 -20.48
C ILE A 199 -24.68 -5.22 -19.64
N ALA A 200 -25.78 -5.60 -20.27
CA ALA A 200 -27.03 -5.88 -19.54
C ALA A 200 -26.91 -7.11 -18.65
N PHE A 201 -26.24 -8.17 -19.12
CA PHE A 201 -25.96 -9.36 -18.34
C PHE A 201 -25.15 -9.03 -17.09
N ARG A 202 -24.11 -8.19 -17.21
CA ARG A 202 -23.34 -7.73 -16.05
C ARG A 202 -24.19 -6.92 -15.07
N ARG A 203 -25.05 -6.02 -15.55
CA ARG A 203 -25.93 -5.24 -14.68
C ARG A 203 -26.87 -6.11 -13.85
N GLU A 204 -27.41 -7.16 -14.46
CA GLU A 204 -28.40 -8.03 -13.81
C GLU A 204 -27.75 -9.03 -12.85
N PHE A 205 -26.73 -9.77 -13.31
CA PHE A 205 -26.13 -10.85 -12.53
C PHE A 205 -24.91 -10.41 -11.70
N LEU A 206 -24.32 -9.27 -12.03
CA LEU A 206 -23.07 -8.75 -11.46
C LEU A 206 -23.12 -7.23 -11.17
N PRO A 207 -24.15 -6.70 -10.49
CA PRO A 207 -24.24 -5.26 -10.25
C PRO A 207 -23.01 -4.71 -9.48
N HIS A 208 -22.37 -5.56 -8.67
CA HIS A 208 -21.15 -5.23 -7.95
C HIS A 208 -19.89 -5.17 -8.82
N VAL A 209 -19.84 -5.89 -9.96
CA VAL A 209 -18.73 -5.78 -10.92
C VAL A 209 -18.80 -4.45 -11.63
N ASP A 210 -19.99 -4.05 -12.07
CA ASP A 210 -20.20 -2.74 -12.69
C ASP A 210 -19.88 -1.61 -11.71
N ASP A 211 -20.29 -1.74 -10.44
CA ASP A 211 -19.94 -0.77 -9.41
C ASP A 211 -18.42 -0.67 -9.21
N VAL A 212 -17.72 -1.81 -9.13
CA VAL A 212 -16.24 -1.82 -9.07
C VAL A 212 -15.63 -1.21 -10.32
N GLU A 213 -16.15 -1.54 -11.50
CA GLU A 213 -15.58 -1.08 -12.76
C GLU A 213 -15.65 0.44 -12.86
N ASN A 214 -16.78 1.03 -12.44
CA ASN A 214 -17.03 2.46 -12.48
C ASN A 214 -16.38 3.21 -11.31
N ASN A 215 -16.33 2.61 -10.12
CA ASN A 215 -15.87 3.25 -8.89
C ASN A 215 -14.49 2.75 -8.40
N TYR A 216 -13.73 2.04 -9.24
CA TYR A 216 -12.40 1.54 -8.93
C TYR A 216 -11.43 2.63 -8.42
N GLY A 217 -11.50 3.84 -9.00
CA GLY A 217 -10.70 4.98 -8.55
C GLY A 217 -11.02 5.39 -7.11
N GLN A 218 -12.26 5.24 -6.66
CA GLN A 218 -12.63 5.47 -5.25
C GLN A 218 -12.08 4.37 -4.34
N LEU A 219 -12.15 3.10 -4.75
CA LEU A 219 -11.52 1.99 -4.02
C LEU A 219 -10.02 2.25 -3.79
N ILE A 220 -9.28 2.66 -4.83
CA ILE A 220 -7.85 2.94 -4.71
C ILE A 220 -7.58 4.14 -3.80
N ARG A 221 -8.35 5.23 -3.91
CA ARG A 221 -8.22 6.37 -2.99
C ARG A 221 -8.49 5.99 -1.53
N ASN A 222 -9.51 5.16 -1.29
CA ASN A 222 -9.82 4.65 0.06
C ASN A 222 -8.69 3.77 0.59
N PHE A 223 -8.16 2.89 -0.25
CA PHE A 223 -7.00 2.07 0.08
C PHE A 223 -5.78 2.92 0.42
N ASP A 224 -5.42 3.90 -0.41
CA ASP A 224 -4.27 4.77 -0.21
C ASP A 224 -4.43 5.56 1.10
N TYR A 225 -5.60 6.14 1.34
CA TYR A 225 -5.91 6.83 2.60
C TYR A 225 -5.76 5.93 3.83
N LEU A 226 -6.33 4.71 3.80
CA LEU A 226 -6.22 3.76 4.90
C LEU A 226 -4.77 3.31 5.12
N TYR A 227 -4.03 3.12 4.04
CA TYR A 227 -2.63 2.70 4.06
C TYR A 227 -1.73 3.82 4.62
N GLU A 228 -1.89 5.06 4.16
CA GLU A 228 -1.16 6.23 4.66
C GLU A 228 -1.45 6.48 6.14
N ARG A 229 -2.73 6.49 6.55
CA ARG A 229 -3.12 6.67 7.94
C ARG A 229 -2.52 5.60 8.85
N ARG A 230 -2.50 4.35 8.39
CA ARG A 230 -1.88 3.24 9.12
C ARG A 230 -0.37 3.42 9.20
N ASN A 231 0.28 3.77 8.09
CA ASN A 231 1.72 3.99 8.05
C ASN A 231 2.13 5.11 9.00
N ALA A 232 1.42 6.25 8.99
CA ALA A 232 1.67 7.36 9.90
C ALA A 232 1.57 6.95 11.37
N ARG A 233 0.52 6.21 11.74
CA ARG A 233 0.38 5.65 13.10
C ARG A 233 1.51 4.70 13.46
N GLN A 234 1.94 3.84 12.53
CA GLN A 234 3.06 2.93 12.76
C GLN A 234 4.39 3.66 12.91
N THR A 235 4.66 4.65 12.06
CA THR A 235 5.85 5.52 12.17
C THR A 235 5.88 6.19 13.54
N PHE A 236 4.78 6.77 13.99
CA PHE A 236 4.68 7.40 15.30
C PHE A 236 4.90 6.42 16.45
N LEU A 237 4.27 5.24 16.42
CA LEU A 237 4.45 4.22 17.45
C LEU A 237 5.89 3.68 17.51
N ILE A 238 6.52 3.45 16.35
CA ILE A 238 7.92 3.02 16.27
C ILE A 238 8.83 4.14 16.79
N ALA A 239 8.60 5.39 16.39
CA ALA A 239 9.37 6.54 16.85
C ALA A 239 9.25 6.74 18.37
N LEU A 240 8.05 6.56 18.94
CA LEU A 240 7.83 6.60 20.38
C LEU A 240 8.58 5.48 21.10
N LEU A 241 8.52 4.27 20.57
CA LEU A 241 9.25 3.13 21.11
C LEU A 241 10.76 3.35 21.05
N VAL A 242 11.28 3.90 19.95
CA VAL A 242 12.70 4.31 19.83
C VAL A 242 13.03 5.39 20.87
N ALA A 243 12.22 6.45 20.98
CA ALA A 243 12.48 7.52 21.93
C ALA A 243 12.51 7.03 23.39
N VAL A 244 11.61 6.12 23.78
CA VAL A 244 11.56 5.57 25.14
C VAL A 244 12.69 4.58 25.39
N LEU A 245 12.91 3.61 24.49
CA LEU A 245 13.91 2.54 24.68
C LEU A 245 15.34 3.07 24.65
N PHE A 246 15.60 4.11 23.85
CA PHE A 246 16.92 4.75 23.76
C PHE A 246 17.06 5.99 24.64
N ASN A 247 16.07 6.29 25.49
CA ASN A 247 16.10 7.41 26.43
C ASN A 247 16.41 8.76 25.75
N LEU A 248 15.59 9.11 24.73
CA LEU A 248 15.74 10.28 23.85
C LEU A 248 14.64 11.33 24.06
N PRO A 249 14.42 11.86 25.28
CA PRO A 249 13.55 13.02 25.44
C PRO A 249 14.17 14.25 24.74
N ILE A 250 13.32 15.16 24.27
CA ILE A 250 13.73 16.28 23.39
C ILE A 250 14.79 17.20 24.02
N ASP A 251 14.74 17.39 25.34
CA ASP A 251 15.69 18.21 26.09
C ASP A 251 17.11 17.65 26.03
N ARG A 252 17.27 16.32 26.08
CA ARG A 252 18.58 15.68 25.90
C ARG A 252 19.11 15.87 24.50
N LEU A 253 18.28 15.63 23.48
CA LEU A 253 18.66 15.84 22.09
C LEU A 253 19.08 17.31 21.84
N TRP A 254 18.37 18.25 22.44
CA TRP A 254 18.71 19.66 22.39
C TRP A 254 20.05 19.95 23.07
N ASN A 255 20.26 19.43 24.28
CA ASN A 255 21.52 19.62 25.01
C ASN A 255 22.70 19.04 24.23
N SER A 256 22.57 17.82 23.70
CA SER A 256 23.56 17.20 22.82
C SER A 256 23.86 18.07 21.61
N ALA A 257 22.84 18.55 20.90
CA ALA A 257 23.01 19.41 19.74
C ALA A 257 23.64 20.77 20.07
N SER A 258 23.40 21.29 21.28
CA SER A 258 23.94 22.59 21.72
C SER A 258 25.43 22.56 22.03
N GLN A 259 25.97 21.37 22.29
CA GLN A 259 27.38 21.17 22.59
C GLN A 259 28.22 20.89 21.33
N LEU A 260 27.58 20.61 20.19
CA LEU A 260 28.28 20.39 18.93
C LEU A 260 28.96 21.66 18.44
N SER A 261 30.21 21.52 18.01
CA SER A 261 30.89 22.55 17.24
C SER A 261 30.20 22.76 15.88
N SER A 262 30.45 23.91 15.26
CA SER A 262 29.89 24.19 13.93
C SER A 262 30.34 23.18 12.87
N GLU A 263 31.54 22.62 13.01
CA GLU A 263 32.09 21.67 12.05
C GLU A 263 31.48 20.28 12.23
N GLU A 264 31.30 19.84 13.47
CA GLU A 264 30.60 18.59 13.79
C GLU A 264 29.14 18.63 13.34
N ALA A 265 28.42 19.72 13.62
CA ALA A 265 27.03 19.87 13.20
C ALA A 265 26.87 19.80 11.67
N VAL A 266 27.78 20.43 10.92
CA VAL A 266 27.82 20.34 9.45
C VAL A 266 28.12 18.91 9.00
N SER A 267 29.14 18.27 9.57
CA SER A 267 29.55 16.91 9.21
C SER A 267 28.41 15.91 9.44
N ILE A 268 27.74 15.99 10.59
CA ILE A 268 26.59 15.14 10.95
C ILE A 268 25.46 15.33 9.92
N ALA A 269 25.11 16.59 9.61
CA ALA A 269 24.05 16.89 8.66
C ALA A 269 24.38 16.36 7.26
N GLU A 270 25.59 16.63 6.74
CA GLU A 270 26.01 16.16 5.42
C GLU A 270 26.07 14.62 5.33
N GLN A 271 26.61 13.95 6.36
CA GLN A 271 26.67 12.50 6.44
C GLN A 271 25.29 11.85 6.35
N TYR A 272 24.32 12.31 7.15
CA TYR A 272 22.97 11.73 7.14
C TYR A 272 22.15 12.12 5.91
N MET A 273 22.38 13.30 5.32
CA MET A 273 21.82 13.66 4.02
C MET A 273 22.31 12.72 2.92
N ASP A 274 23.60 12.39 2.91
CA ASP A 274 24.18 11.44 1.94
C ASP A 274 23.59 10.03 2.12
N ILE A 275 23.45 9.56 3.36
CA ILE A 275 22.81 8.27 3.66
C ILE A 275 21.36 8.27 3.18
N TYR A 276 20.61 9.34 3.48
CA TYR A 276 19.23 9.50 3.05
C TYR A 276 19.12 9.39 1.52
N GLN A 277 19.90 10.14 0.76
CA GLN A 277 19.90 10.12 -0.71
C GLN A 277 20.20 8.72 -1.28
N ARG A 278 21.22 8.03 -0.75
CA ARG A 278 21.56 6.66 -1.16
C ARG A 278 20.43 5.67 -0.85
N SER A 279 19.76 5.83 0.29
CA SER A 279 18.64 4.97 0.70
C SER A 279 17.41 5.17 -0.20
N THR A 280 17.12 6.42 -0.60
CA THR A 280 15.99 6.73 -1.50
C THR A 280 16.24 6.18 -2.91
N ASP A 281 17.46 6.28 -3.41
CA ASP A 281 17.83 5.74 -4.73
C ASP A 281 17.77 4.21 -4.77
N THR A 282 18.15 3.56 -3.68
CA THR A 282 18.09 2.09 -3.55
C THR A 282 16.65 1.61 -3.48
N THR A 283 15.80 2.29 -2.71
CA THR A 283 14.37 1.94 -2.57
C THR A 283 13.63 2.09 -3.89
N ARG A 284 14.00 3.09 -4.71
CA ARG A 284 13.41 3.30 -6.05
C ARG A 284 13.71 2.16 -7.04
N LYS A 285 14.78 1.40 -6.84
CA LYS A 285 15.21 0.30 -7.74
C LYS A 285 14.55 -1.06 -7.44
N ALA A 286 13.41 -1.06 -6.74
CA ALA A 286 12.42 -2.14 -6.61
C ALA A 286 12.83 -3.47 -5.93
N ASP A 287 14.08 -3.67 -5.51
CA ASP A 287 14.44 -4.88 -4.76
C ASP A 287 15.41 -4.60 -3.60
N PRO A 288 14.92 -4.03 -2.49
CA PRO A 288 15.73 -3.90 -1.29
C PRO A 288 15.92 -5.29 -0.69
N LYS A 289 17.08 -5.90 -0.94
CA LYS A 289 17.54 -7.03 -0.12
C LYS A 289 17.51 -6.57 1.33
N MET A 290 16.62 -7.16 2.14
CA MET A 290 16.41 -6.86 3.56
C MET A 290 17.72 -6.79 4.36
N GLU A 291 18.71 -7.60 3.98
CA GLU A 291 20.06 -7.60 4.54
C GLU A 291 20.75 -6.23 4.45
N LYS A 292 20.67 -5.56 3.28
CA LYS A 292 21.26 -4.22 3.09
C LYS A 292 20.57 -3.14 3.92
N LEU A 293 19.25 -3.26 4.09
CA LEU A 293 18.49 -2.35 4.96
C LEU A 293 18.88 -2.53 6.42
N ALA A 294 19.01 -3.78 6.89
CA ALA A 294 19.43 -4.08 8.25
C ALA A 294 20.84 -3.55 8.54
N ASP A 295 21.78 -3.72 7.60
CA ASP A 295 23.14 -3.18 7.74
C ASP A 295 23.14 -1.66 7.80
N SER A 296 22.35 -0.99 6.94
CA SER A 296 22.21 0.47 6.96
C SER A 296 21.58 0.96 8.26
N ALA A 297 20.56 0.28 8.79
CA ALA A 297 19.96 0.63 10.07
C ALA A 297 20.96 0.50 11.23
N ARG A 298 21.77 -0.57 11.22
CA ARG A 298 22.79 -0.78 12.25
C ARG A 298 23.80 0.36 12.24
N VAL A 299 24.33 0.71 11.07
CA VAL A 299 25.31 1.81 10.92
C VAL A 299 24.72 3.14 11.39
N VAL A 300 23.53 3.50 10.90
CA VAL A 300 22.86 4.76 11.26
C VAL A 300 22.60 4.81 12.77
N LEU A 301 22.12 3.72 13.37
CA LEU A 301 21.83 3.69 14.81
C LEU A 301 23.10 3.80 15.65
N THR A 302 24.14 3.00 15.35
CA THR A 302 25.38 3.02 16.13
C THR A 302 26.05 4.38 16.08
N ASP A 303 26.01 5.02 14.92
CA ASP A 303 26.62 6.33 14.69
C ASP A 303 25.83 7.47 15.36
N ALA A 304 24.49 7.42 15.26
CA ALA A 304 23.63 8.39 15.94
C ALA A 304 23.74 8.27 17.46
N LEU A 305 23.74 7.05 18.00
CA LEU A 305 23.90 6.82 19.44
C LEU A 305 25.31 7.19 19.93
N ALA A 306 26.35 6.97 19.14
CA ALA A 306 27.71 7.39 19.48
C ALA A 306 27.80 8.92 19.56
N THR A 307 27.22 9.63 18.59
CA THR A 307 27.14 11.10 18.58
C THR A 307 26.43 11.63 19.83
N ILE A 308 25.32 10.99 20.23
CA ILE A 308 24.57 11.38 21.43
C ILE A 308 25.41 11.11 22.70
N LYS A 309 26.03 9.93 22.81
CA LYS A 309 26.85 9.55 23.97
C LYS A 309 28.08 10.43 24.17
N HIS A 310 28.72 10.87 23.08
CA HIS A 310 29.94 11.69 23.19
C HIS A 310 29.67 13.06 23.85
N SER A 311 28.43 13.56 23.75
CA SER A 311 27.99 14.81 24.39
C SER A 311 27.67 14.68 25.88
N GLU A 312 27.37 13.48 26.38
CA GLU A 312 27.00 13.32 27.80
C GLU A 312 28.20 13.23 28.76
N GLY A 313 29.44 13.22 28.23
CA GLY A 313 30.69 13.33 28.99
C GLY A 313 30.86 12.25 30.05
N ASP A 314 31.39 11.08 29.65
CA ASP A 314 31.83 9.94 30.51
C ASP A 314 30.96 9.65 31.75
N ARG A 315 29.66 9.95 31.68
CA ARG A 315 28.66 9.38 32.58
C ARG A 315 28.46 7.97 32.08
N ASP A 316 29.18 7.05 32.70
CA ASP A 316 29.08 5.60 32.60
C ASP A 316 27.72 5.10 33.16
N ASP A 317 26.63 5.82 32.87
CA ASP A 317 25.26 5.39 33.07
C ASP A 317 24.95 4.38 31.96
N ASP A 318 25.45 3.19 32.23
CA ASP A 318 25.32 1.97 31.46
C ASP A 318 23.87 1.82 30.96
N LEU A 319 23.67 1.36 29.72
CA LEU A 319 22.34 1.07 29.14
C LEU A 319 21.52 0.13 30.03
N THR A 320 22.18 -0.59 30.93
CA THR A 320 21.56 -1.34 32.01
C THR A 320 20.76 -0.47 32.98
N THR A 321 21.04 0.81 33.22
CA THR A 321 20.26 1.71 34.09
C THR A 321 18.87 2.06 33.54
N VAL A 322 18.65 2.01 32.22
CA VAL A 322 17.30 2.16 31.63
C VAL A 322 16.44 0.92 31.91
N PHE A 323 17.06 -0.27 32.01
CA PHE A 323 16.39 -1.52 32.38
C PHE A 323 16.49 -1.88 33.88
N ASN A 324 17.43 -1.28 34.60
CA ASN A 324 17.61 -1.28 36.06
C ASN A 324 17.03 0.00 36.67
N MET A 325 16.10 0.67 35.97
CA MET A 325 15.23 1.66 36.59
C MET A 325 14.59 0.99 37.80
N GLN A 326 15.03 1.41 38.99
CA GLN A 326 14.59 0.86 40.27
C GLN A 326 13.05 0.81 40.35
N PRO A 327 12.47 -0.17 41.06
CA PRO A 327 11.04 -0.46 41.08
C PRO A 327 10.15 0.62 41.73
N GLU A 328 10.66 1.83 42.00
CA GLU A 328 9.92 2.93 42.63
C GLU A 328 9.65 4.12 41.68
N TRP A 329 9.63 3.87 40.37
CA TRP A 329 8.92 4.81 39.48
C TRP A 329 7.43 4.66 39.79
N ASP A 330 6.95 5.47 40.73
CA ASP A 330 5.53 5.74 40.79
C ASP A 330 5.17 6.29 39.40
N LEU A 331 4.47 5.48 38.60
CA LEU A 331 4.10 5.81 37.22
C LEU A 331 3.27 7.11 37.14
N PHE A 332 2.77 7.55 38.29
CA PHE A 332 2.03 8.79 38.49
C PHE A 332 2.88 9.94 39.02
N SER A 333 4.19 9.75 39.21
CA SER A 333 5.10 10.85 39.56
C SER A 333 5.16 11.87 38.42
N TRP A 334 5.20 13.15 38.80
CA TRP A 334 5.27 14.25 37.84
C TRP A 334 6.49 14.15 36.91
N GLY A 335 7.62 13.63 37.42
CA GLY A 335 8.83 13.41 36.63
C GLY A 335 8.64 12.37 35.51
N ALA A 336 7.96 11.25 35.80
CA ALA A 336 7.64 10.24 34.79
C ALA A 336 6.72 10.78 33.70
N LEU A 337 5.69 11.55 34.09
CA LEU A 337 4.77 12.18 33.13
C LEU A 337 5.48 13.21 32.23
N LEU A 338 6.34 14.05 32.81
CA LEU A 338 7.13 15.02 32.04
C LEU A 338 8.09 14.30 31.08
N TYR A 339 8.78 13.27 31.53
CA TYR A 339 9.66 12.46 30.68
C TYR A 339 8.91 11.86 29.48
N LEU A 340 7.76 11.21 29.73
CA LEU A 340 6.92 10.64 28.67
C LEU A 340 6.43 11.70 27.69
N PHE A 341 6.07 12.89 28.19
CA PHE A 341 5.68 14.01 27.35
C PHE A 341 6.82 14.49 26.44
N LEU A 342 8.05 14.58 26.96
CA LEU A 342 9.24 14.95 26.17
C LEU A 342 9.57 13.87 25.12
N CYS A 343 9.44 12.58 25.46
CA CYS A 343 9.57 11.49 24.47
C CYS A 343 8.47 11.56 23.40
N LEU A 344 7.25 11.95 23.76
CA LEU A 344 6.14 12.11 22.81
C LEU A 344 6.42 13.25 21.82
N ILE A 345 7.01 14.36 22.28
CA ILE A 345 7.49 15.43 21.40
C ILE A 345 8.56 14.91 20.44
N THR A 346 9.57 14.19 20.95
CA THR A 346 10.60 13.56 20.10
C THR A 346 9.96 12.65 19.04
N ALA A 347 9.03 11.79 19.43
CA ALA A 347 8.34 10.88 18.52
C ALA A 347 7.56 11.62 17.42
N LEU A 348 6.87 12.71 17.79
CA LEU A 348 6.16 13.57 16.85
C LEU A 348 7.11 14.21 15.83
N LEU A 349 8.24 14.73 16.30
CA LEU A 349 9.28 15.34 15.47
C LEU A 349 9.92 14.33 14.50
N ILE A 350 10.24 13.13 14.97
CA ILE A 350 10.72 12.04 14.10
C ILE A 350 9.65 11.69 13.04
N SER A 351 8.37 11.74 13.41
CA SER A 351 7.25 11.37 12.52
C SER A 351 7.00 12.33 11.36
N PHE A 352 7.55 13.55 11.38
CA PHE A 352 7.58 14.40 10.16
C PHE A 352 8.38 13.76 9.03
N GLY A 353 9.26 12.81 9.37
CA GLY A 353 9.97 11.98 8.41
C GLY A 353 11.24 12.60 7.88
N ALA A 354 12.07 11.76 7.26
CA ALA A 354 13.36 12.15 6.71
C ALA A 354 13.31 13.25 5.64
N PRO A 355 12.29 13.35 4.74
CA PRO A 355 12.22 14.44 3.77
C PRO A 355 12.22 15.83 4.41
N PHE A 356 11.41 16.02 5.46
CA PHE A 356 11.31 17.30 6.16
C PHE A 356 12.65 17.72 6.79
N TRP A 357 13.31 16.79 7.50
CA TRP A 357 14.58 17.07 8.17
C TRP A 357 15.73 17.26 7.18
N ASN A 358 15.73 16.55 6.06
CA ASN A 358 16.68 16.74 4.97
C ASN A 358 16.55 18.14 4.34
N ASP A 359 15.32 18.61 4.11
CA ASP A 359 15.07 19.94 3.56
C ASP A 359 15.50 21.05 4.54
N LEU A 360 15.20 20.88 5.83
CA LEU A 360 15.63 21.80 6.88
C LEU A 360 17.16 21.85 7.01
N ALA A 361 17.82 20.69 7.08
CA ALA A 361 19.28 20.61 7.13
C ALA A 361 19.93 21.26 5.90
N SER A 362 19.39 20.98 4.71
CA SER A 362 19.84 21.60 3.45
C SER A 362 19.74 23.13 3.48
N ALA A 363 18.62 23.67 3.99
CA ALA A 363 18.42 25.10 4.09
C ALA A 363 19.41 25.74 5.06
N LEU A 364 19.61 25.14 6.24
CA LEU A 364 20.55 25.62 7.25
C LEU A 364 22.01 25.56 6.78
N LEU A 365 22.41 24.49 6.09
CA LEU A 365 23.73 24.37 5.47
C LEU A 365 24.00 25.49 4.46
N ARG A 366 23.01 25.85 3.62
CA ARG A 366 23.16 26.96 2.67
C ARG A 366 23.38 28.29 3.39
N VAL A 367 22.64 28.53 4.48
CA VAL A 367 22.78 29.74 5.30
C VAL A 367 24.17 29.79 5.94
N GLN A 368 24.64 28.69 6.52
CA GLN A 368 25.99 28.62 7.11
C GLN A 368 27.10 28.80 6.07
N LYS A 369 27.00 28.15 4.91
CA LYS A 369 27.98 28.28 3.82
C LYS A 369 28.07 29.73 3.32
N LYS A 370 26.93 30.40 3.12
CA LYS A 370 26.90 31.82 2.72
C LYS A 370 27.61 32.70 3.75
N LYS A 371 27.31 32.51 5.04
CA LYS A 371 27.93 33.29 6.12
C LYS A 371 29.45 33.06 6.22
N ARG A 372 29.92 31.83 6.01
CA ARG A 372 31.36 31.52 5.99
C ARG A 372 32.07 32.26 4.85
N VAL A 373 31.48 32.30 3.66
CA VAL A 373 32.03 33.03 2.51
C VAL A 373 32.11 34.53 2.77
N GLU A 374 31.05 35.14 3.32
CA GLU A 374 31.03 36.56 3.68
C GLU A 374 32.15 36.91 4.68
N LEU A 375 32.32 36.10 5.73
CA LEU A 375 33.40 36.25 6.70
C LEU A 375 34.79 36.14 6.05
N THR A 376 35.00 35.19 5.14
CA THR A 376 36.28 35.06 4.42
C THR A 376 36.55 36.26 3.52
N MET A 377 35.52 36.83 2.88
CA MET A 377 35.65 38.05 2.08
C MET A 377 35.97 39.28 2.93
N GLU A 378 35.36 39.42 4.11
CA GLU A 378 35.67 40.50 5.05
C GLU A 378 37.12 40.40 5.55
N ILE A 379 37.56 39.21 5.97
CA ILE A 379 38.95 38.99 6.42
C ILE A 379 39.95 39.31 5.32
N ASN A 380 39.69 38.88 4.08
CA ASN A 380 40.58 39.16 2.94
C ASN A 380 40.53 40.63 2.48
N ARG A 381 39.52 41.40 2.86
CA ARG A 381 39.41 42.82 2.55
C ARG A 381 40.22 43.68 3.53
N ASP A 382 40.35 43.21 4.77
CA ASP A 382 41.05 43.91 5.84
C ASP A 382 42.55 43.54 5.93
N ALA A 383 42.98 42.48 5.23
CA ALA A 383 44.37 42.06 5.06
C ALA A 383 45.01 42.70 3.82
#